data_AF-A6TQU0-F1
#
_entry.id   AF-A6TQU0-F1
#
_cell.length_a   1.000
_cell.length_b   1.000
_cell.length_c   1.000
_cell.angle_alpha   90.00
_cell.angle_beta   90.00
_cell.angle_gamma   90.00
#
_symmetry.space_group_name_H-M   'P 1'
#
loop_
_entity.id
_entity.type
_entity.pdbx_description
1 polymer ?
#
loop_
_entity_poly.entity_id
_entity_poly.type
_entity_poly.pdbx_seq_one_letter_code
_entity_poly.pdbx_strand_id
1 'polypeptide(L)' 'MARNKLVVPEARQAFEKFKMETAQEFGVDDPRALASNHTGYVVRKLVEMGERQLIDSYKNK' A
#
# COMPACT_ATOMS: atom_id res chain seq x y z
N MET A 1 4.72 -1.19 23.70
CA MET A 1 3.99 -2.07 22.76
C MET A 1 3.65 -1.25 21.52
N ALA A 2 4.14 -1.63 20.34
CA ALA A 2 3.76 -0.93 19.11
C ALA A 2 2.30 -1.28 18.78
N ARG A 3 1.43 -0.27 18.79
CA ARG A 3 -0.04 -0.39 18.71
C ARG A 3 -0.56 -0.60 17.28
N ASN A 4 0.34 -0.70 16.30
CA ASN A 4 -0.01 -0.74 14.88
C ASN A 4 0.25 -2.15 14.35
N LYS A 5 -0.81 -2.93 14.15
CA LYS A 5 -0.77 -4.27 13.55
C LYS A 5 -1.38 -4.22 12.16
N LEU A 6 -0.81 -4.97 11.22
CA LEU A 6 -1.41 -5.21 9.92
C LEU A 6 -2.69 -6.03 10.10
N VAL A 7 -3.71 -5.72 9.29
CA VAL A 7 -4.98 -6.48 9.28
C VAL A 7 -4.76 -7.90 8.77
N VAL A 8 -3.82 -8.06 7.82
CA VAL A 8 -3.40 -9.36 7.27
C VAL A 8 -1.90 -9.53 7.55
N PRO A 9 -1.52 -10.22 8.64
CA PRO A 9 -0.12 -10.39 9.03
C PRO A 9 0.74 -11.09 7.96
N GLU A 10 0.15 -12.03 7.23
CA GLU A 10 0.80 -12.84 6.20
C GLU A 10 1.28 -12.00 5.02
N ALA A 11 0.59 -10.88 4.75
CA ALA A 11 0.91 -9.96 3.67
C ALA A 11 2.11 -9.03 3.98
N ARG A 12 2.74 -9.14 5.16
CA ARG A 12 3.80 -8.21 5.59
C ARG A 12 4.95 -8.07 4.60
N GLN A 13 5.43 -9.18 4.03
CA GLN A 13 6.54 -9.14 3.08
C GLN A 13 6.14 -8.46 1.77
N ALA A 14 4.94 -8.74 1.26
CA ALA A 14 4.38 -8.09 0.08
C ALA A 14 4.17 -6.59 0.32
N PHE A 15 3.68 -6.23 1.50
CA PHE A 15 3.46 -4.84 1.88
C PHE A 15 4.75 -4.03 2.00
N GLU A 16 5.82 -4.59 2.58
CA GLU A 16 7.11 -3.90 2.63
C GLU A 16 7.73 -3.75 1.23
N LYS A 17 7.61 -4.76 0.35
CA LYS A 17 8.02 -4.62 -1.06
C LYS A 17 7.27 -3.51 -1.76
N PHE A 18 5.94 -3.49 -1.62
CA PHE A 18 5.08 -2.47 -2.20
C PHE A 18 5.45 -1.05 -1.75
N LYS A 19 5.79 -0.89 -0.46
CA LYS A 19 6.29 0.40 0.06
C LYS A 19 7.62 0.81 -0.59
N MET A 20 8.55 -0.12 -0.78
CA MET A 20 9.83 0.16 -1.44
C MET A 20 9.63 0.52 -2.91
N GLU A 21 8.76 -0.20 -3.63
CA GLU A 21 8.40 0.10 -5.02
C GLU A 21 7.79 1.51 -5.11
N THR A 22 6.84 1.83 -4.23
CA THR A 22 6.25 3.17 -4.16
C THR A 22 7.31 4.23 -3.88
N ALA A 23 8.23 4.00 -2.95
CA ALA A 23 9.31 4.95 -2.64
C ALA A 23 10.21 5.22 -3.85
N GLN A 24 10.56 4.17 -4.61
CA GLN A 24 11.32 4.28 -5.86
C GLN A 24 10.58 5.10 -6.93
N GLU A 25 9.26 4.93 -7.06
CA GLU A 25 8.44 5.75 -7.97
C GLU A 25 8.49 7.25 -7.63
N PHE A 26 8.62 7.58 -6.35
CA PHE A 26 8.76 8.97 -5.88
C PHE A 26 10.22 9.46 -5.85
N GLY A 27 11.19 8.64 -6.26
CA GLY A 27 12.61 8.99 -6.25
C GLY A 27 13.21 9.12 -4.85
N VAL A 28 12.65 8.42 -3.85
CA VAL A 28 13.18 8.39 -2.48
C VAL A 28 13.66 6.99 -2.12
N ASP A 29 14.83 6.91 -1.48
CA ASP A 29 15.47 5.63 -1.12
C ASP A 29 14.82 4.92 0.08
N ASP A 30 14.11 5.67 0.94
CA ASP A 30 13.43 5.13 2.11
C ASP A 30 11.93 5.50 2.09
N PRO A 31 11.01 4.52 2.17
CA PRO A 31 9.58 4.77 2.35
C PRO A 31 9.24 5.63 3.57
N ARG A 32 10.13 5.73 4.56
CA ARG A 32 9.98 6.61 5.73
C ARG A 32 10.37 8.05 5.45
N ALA A 33 11.17 8.28 4.41
CA ALA A 33 11.57 9.60 3.95
C ALA A 33 10.51 10.24 3.03
N LEU A 34 9.47 9.49 2.65
CA LEU A 34 8.27 10.05 2.02
C LEU A 34 7.69 11.13 2.94
N ALA A 35 7.62 12.36 2.42
CA ALA A 35 7.06 13.50 3.14
C ALA A 35 5.63 13.19 3.65
N SER A 36 5.18 13.88 4.71
CA SER A 36 3.89 13.61 5.35
C SER A 36 2.66 13.79 4.43
N ASN A 37 2.84 14.38 3.25
CA ASN A 37 1.84 14.43 2.18
C ASN A 37 1.75 13.12 1.36
N HIS A 38 2.81 12.31 1.35
CA HIS A 38 2.91 11.02 0.66
C HIS A 38 2.62 9.82 1.56
N THR A 39 2.61 9.98 2.89
CA THR A 39 2.31 8.88 3.84
C THR A 39 0.93 8.26 3.64
N GLY A 40 -0.03 8.99 3.08
CA GLY A 40 -1.35 8.45 2.70
C GLY A 40 -1.42 7.78 1.32
N TYR A 41 -0.37 7.90 0.50
CA TYR A 41 -0.39 7.44 -0.89
C TYR A 41 -0.46 5.91 -1.00
N VAL A 42 0.35 5.19 -0.22
CA VAL A 42 0.35 3.72 -0.15
C VAL A 42 -1.06 3.21 0.17
N VAL A 43 -1.74 3.84 1.13
CA VAL A 43 -3.11 3.47 1.51
C VAL A 43 -4.10 3.77 0.38
N ARG A 44 -4.01 4.93 -0.27
CA ARG A 44 -4.84 5.26 -1.44
C ARG A 44 -4.71 4.25 -2.57
N LYS A 45 -3.49 3.82 -2.88
CA LYS A 45 -3.25 2.81 -3.91
C LYS A 45 -3.81 1.44 -3.55
N LEU A 46 -3.71 1.03 -2.28
CA LEU A 46 -4.33 -0.21 -1.80
C LEU A 46 -5.85 -0.18 -1.93
N VAL A 47 -6.48 0.95 -1.59
CA VAL A 47 -7.93 1.14 -1.76
C VAL A 47 -8.31 1.10 -3.24
N GLU A 48 -7.60 1.82 -4.10
CA GLU A 48 -7.84 1.83 -5.55
C GLU A 48 -7.75 0.41 -6.15
N MET A 49 -6.73 -0.37 -5.76
CA MET A 49 -6.59 -1.76 -6.20
C MET A 49 -7.75 -2.64 -5.70
N GLY A 50 -8.17 -2.47 -4.44
CA GLY A 50 -9.30 -3.20 -3.88
C GLY A 50 -10.62 -2.89 -4.58
N GLU A 51 -10.89 -1.60 -4.84
CA GLU A 51 -12.08 -1.17 -5.58
C GLU A 51 -12.12 -1.74 -6.99
N ARG A 52 -10.99 -1.71 -7.71
CA ARG A 52 -10.89 -2.33 -9.04
C ARG A 52 -11.18 -3.83 -9.02
N GLN A 53 -10.59 -4.57 -8.07
CA GLN A 53 -10.86 -6.00 -7.93
C GLN A 53 -12.34 -6.30 -7.65
N LEU A 54 -13.00 -5.47 -6.83
CA LEU A 54 -14.43 -5.61 -6.56
C LEU A 54 -15.28 -5.32 -7.79
N ILE A 55 -14.96 -4.27 -8.54
CA ILE A 55 -15.65 -3.92 -9.80
C ILE A 55 -15.48 -5.03 -10.84
N ASP A 56 -14.26 -5.55 -11.01
CA ASP A 56 -13.97 -6.63 -11.94
C ASP A 56 -14.70 -7.92 -11.54
N SER A 57 -14.73 -8.24 -10.24
CA SER A 57 -15.51 -9.38 -9.73
C SER A 57 -17.02 -9.21 -9.96
N TYR A 58 -17.55 -7.99 -9.87
CA TYR A 58 -18.96 -7.71 -10.14
C TYR A 58 -19.28 -7.83 -11.64
N LYS A 59 -18.40 -7.32 -12.51
CA LYS A 59 -18.58 -7.34 -13.96
C LYS A 59 -18.50 -8.76 -14.56
N ASN A 60 -17.74 -9.65 -13.94
CA ASN A 60 -17.56 -11.03 -14.38
C ASN A 60 -18.63 -12.01 -13.82
N LYS A 61 -19.62 -11.51 -13.07
CA LYS A 61 -20.74 -12.28 -12.52
C LYS A 61 -22.03 -12.02 -13.31
#